data_AF-A0A8J8HR05-F1
#
_entry.id   AF-A0A8J8HR05-F1
#
_cell.length_a   1.000
_cell.length_b   1.000
_cell.length_c   1.000
_cell.angle_alpha   90.00
_cell.angle_beta   90.00
_cell.angle_gamma   90.00
#
_symmetry.space_group_name_H-M   'P 1'
#
loop_
_entity.id
_entity.type
_entity.pdbx_description
1 polymer ?
#
loop_
_entity_poly.entity_id
_entity_poly.type
_entity_poly.pdbx_seq_one_letter_code
_entity_poly.pdbx_strand_id
1 'polypeptide(L)'
;MQANTFEFSDILKDQAPRDAQGRIAITREFVLAHANEYASIPVLFFFDEEIARTSLRVRLGLTDKTDVWAEFPVQSHDGGFLDGVIEGFHNLGFEQFGRDLVKRDQIALMVMSHGHLVFYSDQRIRRKSQDPTIGLQHEISSGPTWGLSAYVSLKPPLTTNYDDFRSGWDHSAGLTGRWQPRTSHVFYGGFGFIRRPGGSAAYNSMAFGSLRDAWGAHGTWEYRRWQHIRPFLQLYLQSGFLPKQPYQKLDRPSLQHDLGFHWQLRKDVVFTFRYLNNITHNENTADMGFGASLTASF
;
A
#
# COMPACT_ATOMS: atom_id res chain seq x y z
N MET A 1 -7.57 -7.67 -0.75
CA MET A 1 -6.63 -7.34 0.35
C MET A 1 -7.33 -6.37 1.28
N GLN A 2 -7.14 -6.56 2.58
CA GLN A 2 -7.57 -5.65 3.63
C GLN A 2 -6.33 -5.28 4.44
N ALA A 3 -6.15 -4.00 4.73
CA ALA A 3 -5.00 -3.48 5.45
C ALA A 3 -5.45 -2.40 6.43
N ASN A 4 -4.79 -2.38 7.59
CA ASN A 4 -4.92 -1.29 8.54
C ASN A 4 -3.84 -0.25 8.26
N THR A 5 -4.21 1.03 8.26
CA THR A 5 -3.26 2.15 8.14
C THR A 5 -3.46 3.04 9.33
N PHE A 6 -2.47 3.07 10.21
CA PHE A 6 -2.48 3.96 11.35
C PHE A 6 -1.18 4.76 11.42
N GLU A 7 -1.21 5.98 10.90
CA GLU A 7 -0.02 6.80 10.71
C GLU A 7 -0.28 8.27 11.01
N PHE A 8 0.56 8.91 11.79
CA PHE A 8 0.35 10.28 12.23
C PHE A 8 1.64 10.97 12.62
N SER A 9 1.66 12.31 12.52
CA SER A 9 2.83 13.11 12.88
C SER A 9 3.21 12.93 14.35
N ASP A 10 4.50 12.78 14.64
CA ASP A 10 5.02 12.46 15.98
C ASP A 10 4.52 13.42 17.07
N ILE A 11 4.29 14.69 16.76
CA ILE A 11 3.82 15.71 17.71
C ILE A 11 2.41 15.43 18.25
N LEU A 12 1.56 14.72 17.50
CA LEU A 12 0.20 14.38 17.92
C LEU A 12 0.17 13.27 18.98
N LYS A 13 1.28 12.54 19.21
CA LYS A 13 1.35 11.48 20.24
C LYS A 13 1.02 12.00 21.64
N ASP A 14 1.51 13.19 21.93
CA ASP A 14 1.41 13.79 23.26
C ASP A 14 0.29 14.84 23.36
N GLN A 15 -0.11 15.43 22.23
CA GLN A 15 -0.98 16.61 22.20
C GLN A 15 -2.41 16.32 21.72
N ALA A 16 -2.65 15.18 21.07
CA ALA A 16 -3.97 14.87 20.53
C ALA A 16 -4.99 14.55 21.65
N PRO A 17 -6.28 14.92 21.45
CA PRO A 17 -7.32 14.69 22.43
C PRO A 17 -7.59 13.20 22.55
N ARG A 18 -7.85 12.76 23.78
CA ARG A 18 -8.11 11.37 24.11
C ARG A 18 -9.59 11.17 24.44
N ASP A 19 -10.17 10.08 23.98
CA ASP A 19 -11.51 9.65 24.36
C ASP A 19 -11.55 9.16 25.82
N ALA A 20 -12.72 8.73 26.28
CA ALA A 20 -12.92 8.23 27.64
C ALA A 20 -12.08 6.97 27.97
N GLN A 21 -11.53 6.30 26.96
CA GLN A 21 -10.66 5.13 27.07
C GLN A 21 -9.18 5.51 26.95
N GLY A 22 -8.83 6.80 26.89
CA GLY A 22 -7.47 7.29 26.77
C GLY A 22 -6.92 7.26 25.34
N ARG A 23 -7.78 7.08 24.33
CA ARG A 23 -7.37 6.89 22.94
C ARG A 23 -7.53 8.17 22.12
N ILE A 24 -6.50 8.53 21.38
CA ILE A 24 -6.47 9.62 20.42
C ILE A 24 -7.69 9.54 19.49
N ALA A 25 -8.41 10.65 19.39
CA ALA A 25 -9.58 10.80 18.53
C ALA A 25 -9.58 12.19 17.89
N ILE A 26 -9.06 12.30 16.66
CA ILE A 26 -8.96 13.58 15.95
C ILE A 26 -10.30 13.94 15.30
N THR A 27 -10.91 15.04 15.76
CA THR A 27 -12.10 15.64 15.13
C THR A 27 -11.76 16.90 14.34
N ARG A 28 -12.61 17.27 13.39
CA ARG A 28 -12.45 18.51 12.62
C ARG A 28 -12.44 19.73 13.53
N GLU A 29 -13.32 19.75 14.53
CA GLU A 29 -13.47 20.84 15.48
C GLU A 29 -12.21 21.02 16.33
N PHE A 30 -11.62 19.92 16.82
CA PHE A 30 -10.36 19.96 17.55
C PHE A 30 -9.26 20.58 16.71
N VAL A 31 -9.11 20.11 15.47
CA VAL A 31 -8.04 20.56 14.56
C VAL A 31 -8.17 22.04 14.22
N LEU A 32 -9.39 22.53 14.01
CA LEU A 32 -9.63 23.96 13.78
C LEU A 32 -9.38 24.82 15.03
N ALA A 33 -9.71 24.32 16.22
CA ALA A 33 -9.49 25.05 17.46
C ALA A 33 -8.00 25.23 17.81
N HIS A 34 -7.17 24.25 17.47
CA HIS A 34 -5.73 24.22 17.79
C HIS A 34 -4.85 24.62 16.59
N ALA A 35 -5.45 25.10 15.50
CA ALA A 35 -4.76 25.36 14.24
C ALA A 35 -3.58 26.34 14.39
N ASN A 36 -3.75 27.36 15.22
CA ASN A 36 -2.69 28.34 15.52
C ASN A 36 -1.49 27.75 16.25
N GLU A 37 -1.68 26.70 17.05
CA GLU A 37 -0.60 26.01 17.77
C GLU A 37 0.34 25.28 16.82
N TYR A 38 -0.18 24.93 15.63
CA TYR A 38 0.54 24.21 14.59
C TYR A 38 1.02 25.13 13.44
N ALA A 39 0.93 26.46 13.61
CA ALA A 39 1.30 27.43 12.57
C ALA A 39 2.77 27.32 12.11
N SER A 40 3.68 26.93 13.01
CA SER A 40 5.10 26.74 12.70
C SER A 40 5.42 25.36 12.11
N ILE A 41 4.44 24.46 12.02
CA ILE A 41 4.62 23.11 11.52
C ILE A 41 4.33 23.10 10.02
N PRO A 42 5.31 22.78 9.16
CA PRO A 42 5.10 22.83 7.71
C PRO A 42 3.96 21.92 7.26
N VAL A 43 3.89 20.74 7.86
CA VAL A 43 2.93 19.69 7.55
C VAL A 43 2.61 18.91 8.80
N LEU A 44 1.31 18.76 9.08
CA LEU A 44 0.78 17.90 10.12
C LEU A 44 -0.23 16.95 9.49
N PHE A 45 -0.17 15.67 9.82
CA PHE A 45 -1.09 14.67 9.27
C PHE A 45 -1.52 13.64 10.32
N PHE A 46 -2.71 13.08 10.09
CA PHE A 46 -3.26 11.97 10.86
C PHE A 46 -4.08 11.10 9.90
N PHE A 47 -3.71 9.83 9.78
CA PHE A 47 -4.38 8.82 8.96
C PHE A 47 -4.71 7.63 9.85
N ASP A 48 -5.99 7.47 10.14
CA ASP A 48 -6.54 6.29 10.79
C ASP A 48 -7.65 5.76 9.88
N GLU A 49 -7.37 4.67 9.17
CA GLU A 49 -8.33 4.01 8.31
C GLU A 49 -8.00 2.55 8.03
N GLU A 50 -9.02 1.78 7.72
CA GLU A 50 -8.88 0.46 7.12
C GLU A 50 -9.23 0.50 5.63
N ILE A 51 -8.32 -0.04 4.82
CA ILE A 51 -8.46 -0.09 3.37
C ILE A 51 -8.76 -1.51 2.93
N ALA A 52 -9.89 -1.69 2.25
CA ALA A 52 -10.23 -2.93 1.56
C ALA A 52 -10.13 -2.72 0.04
N ARG A 53 -9.16 -3.39 -0.60
CA ARG A 53 -8.94 -3.36 -2.05
C ARG A 53 -9.25 -4.69 -2.70
N THR A 54 -10.10 -4.66 -3.71
CA THR A 54 -10.36 -5.78 -4.63
C THR A 54 -9.88 -5.39 -6.01
N SER A 55 -9.16 -6.26 -6.71
CA SER A 55 -8.72 -5.98 -8.07
C SER A 55 -8.98 -7.16 -9.00
N LEU A 56 -9.39 -6.84 -10.21
CA LEU A 56 -9.39 -7.76 -11.34
C LEU A 56 -8.13 -7.50 -12.16
N ARG A 57 -7.29 -8.51 -12.34
CA ARG A 57 -6.12 -8.43 -13.23
C ARG A 57 -6.28 -9.43 -14.37
N VAL A 58 -6.08 -8.94 -15.60
CA VAL A 58 -6.09 -9.75 -16.81
C VAL A 58 -4.72 -9.65 -17.45
N ARG A 59 -4.16 -10.77 -17.92
CA ARG A 59 -2.90 -10.85 -18.65
C ARG A 59 -3.11 -11.70 -19.90
N LEU A 60 -2.66 -11.21 -21.05
CA LEU A 60 -2.81 -11.86 -22.34
C LEU A 60 -1.44 -11.92 -23.03
N GLY A 61 -1.07 -13.11 -23.51
CA GLY A 61 0.12 -13.29 -24.34
C GLY A 61 -0.11 -12.75 -25.74
N LEU A 62 0.59 -11.67 -26.09
CA LEU A 62 0.59 -11.11 -27.43
C LEU A 62 1.54 -11.87 -28.37
N THR A 63 2.65 -12.35 -27.80
CA THR A 63 3.63 -13.22 -28.46
C THR A 63 4.18 -14.20 -27.43
N ASP A 64 5.04 -15.13 -27.85
CA ASP A 64 5.73 -16.06 -26.94
C ASP A 64 6.63 -15.37 -25.89
N LYS A 65 6.92 -14.08 -26.07
CA LYS A 65 7.81 -13.29 -25.19
C LYS A 65 7.17 -12.04 -24.62
N THR A 66 5.98 -11.65 -25.07
CA THR A 66 5.38 -10.37 -24.72
C THR A 66 3.96 -10.56 -24.25
N ASP A 67 3.69 -10.07 -23.05
CA ASP A 67 2.36 -10.07 -22.46
C ASP A 67 1.88 -8.64 -22.27
N VAL A 68 0.60 -8.41 -22.55
CA VAL A 68 -0.12 -7.22 -22.11
C VAL A 68 -0.93 -7.57 -20.87
N TRP A 69 -1.02 -6.64 -19.94
CA TRP A 69 -1.85 -6.80 -18.74
C TRP A 69 -2.59 -5.54 -18.39
N ALA A 70 -3.73 -5.70 -17.71
CA ALA A 70 -4.51 -4.62 -17.15
C ALA A 70 -4.97 -4.99 -15.73
N GLU A 71 -5.06 -3.99 -14.86
CA GLU A 71 -5.63 -4.08 -13.51
C GLU A 71 -6.74 -3.06 -13.34
N PHE A 72 -7.87 -3.52 -12.80
CA PHE A 72 -9.04 -2.71 -12.46
C PHE A 72 -9.29 -2.82 -10.96
N PRO A 73 -8.88 -1.81 -10.16
CA PRO A 73 -9.03 -1.84 -8.73
C PRO A 73 -10.33 -1.15 -8.26
N VAL A 74 -10.91 -1.71 -7.22
CA VAL A 74 -12.00 -1.13 -6.45
C VAL A 74 -11.58 -1.11 -4.98
N GLN A 75 -11.78 0.03 -4.32
CA GLN A 75 -11.32 0.26 -2.97
C GLN A 75 -12.46 0.76 -2.07
N SER A 76 -12.42 0.34 -0.81
CA SER A 76 -13.25 0.89 0.26
C SER A 76 -12.35 1.36 1.38
N HIS A 77 -12.74 2.47 2.00
CA HIS A 77 -12.15 3.05 3.20
C HIS A 77 -13.23 2.93 4.28
N ASP A 78 -13.00 2.07 5.27
CA ASP A 78 -13.90 1.86 6.41
C ASP A 78 -13.05 1.89 7.70
N GLY A 79 -13.66 1.63 8.86
CA GLY A 79 -12.95 1.36 10.11
C GLY A 79 -13.59 0.17 10.83
N GLY A 80 -12.78 -0.63 11.54
CA GLY A 80 -13.27 -1.64 12.49
C GLY A 80 -13.36 -3.09 12.02
N PHE A 81 -13.13 -3.38 10.74
CA PHE A 81 -13.18 -4.75 10.22
C PHE A 81 -11.99 -5.60 10.68
N LEU A 82 -10.79 -5.03 10.80
CA LEU A 82 -9.58 -5.75 11.21
C LEU A 82 -9.34 -5.71 12.71
N ASP A 83 -10.05 -4.86 13.47
CA ASP A 83 -9.85 -4.68 14.91
C ASP A 83 -9.83 -6.01 15.70
N GLY A 84 -10.81 -6.90 15.46
CA GLY A 84 -10.85 -8.20 16.15
C GLY A 84 -9.74 -9.18 15.75
N VAL A 85 -9.25 -9.11 14.50
CA VAL A 85 -8.16 -9.96 14.00
C VAL A 85 -6.82 -9.46 14.53
N ILE A 86 -6.62 -8.14 14.51
CA ILE A 86 -5.43 -7.46 15.02
C ILE A 86 -5.29 -7.73 16.52
N GLU A 87 -6.36 -7.54 17.30
CA GLU A 87 -6.37 -7.83 18.75
C GLU A 87 -6.12 -9.31 19.06
N GLY A 88 -6.65 -10.22 18.22
CA GLY A 88 -6.38 -11.65 18.32
C GLY A 88 -4.91 -12.02 18.04
N PHE A 89 -4.29 -11.40 17.03
CA PHE A 89 -2.86 -11.56 16.74
C PHE A 89 -1.97 -11.01 17.87
N HIS A 90 -2.39 -9.92 18.53
CA HIS A 90 -1.66 -9.35 19.66
C HIS A 90 -1.64 -10.25 20.89
N ASN A 91 -2.67 -11.07 21.12
CA ASN A 91 -2.64 -12.09 22.18
C ASN A 91 -1.54 -13.15 21.96
N LEU A 92 -0.95 -13.22 20.76
CA LEU A 92 0.18 -14.10 20.43
C LEU A 92 1.56 -13.44 20.66
N GLY A 93 1.61 -12.19 21.16
CA GLY A 93 2.85 -11.53 21.60
C GLY A 93 3.49 -10.58 20.58
N PHE A 94 2.77 -10.15 19.56
CA PHE A 94 3.23 -9.12 18.60
C PHE A 94 2.95 -7.71 19.12
N GLU A 95 3.88 -6.76 18.90
CA GLU A 95 3.80 -5.36 19.35
C GLU A 95 2.59 -4.61 18.74
N GLN A 96 1.93 -3.76 19.54
CA GLN A 96 0.67 -3.09 19.14
C GLN A 96 0.87 -1.73 18.45
N PHE A 97 2.11 -1.27 18.28
CA PHE A 97 2.54 -0.06 17.55
C PHE A 97 1.64 1.18 17.66
N GLY A 98 0.96 1.38 18.78
CA GLY A 98 0.10 2.53 19.04
C GLY A 98 -1.38 2.36 18.65
N ARG A 99 -1.82 1.18 18.18
CA ARG A 99 -3.27 0.91 17.94
C ARG A 99 -4.10 1.03 19.22
N ASP A 100 -3.53 0.66 20.36
CA ASP A 100 -4.12 0.83 21.69
C ASP A 100 -4.33 2.30 22.04
N LEU A 101 -3.60 3.20 21.38
CA LEU A 101 -3.69 4.64 21.55
C LEU A 101 -4.78 5.28 20.70
N VAL A 102 -5.50 4.58 19.81
CA VAL A 102 -6.49 5.21 18.91
C VAL A 102 -7.84 4.53 18.95
N LYS A 103 -8.90 5.33 18.84
CA LYS A 103 -10.26 4.85 19.01
C LYS A 103 -10.60 3.76 17.98
N ARG A 104 -11.45 2.81 18.38
CA ARG A 104 -11.94 1.75 17.49
C ARG A 104 -12.95 2.28 16.47
N ASP A 105 -13.07 1.58 15.35
CA ASP A 105 -14.10 1.83 14.32
C ASP A 105 -14.13 3.25 13.73
N GLN A 106 -13.01 3.99 13.79
CA GLN A 106 -12.92 5.34 13.26
C GLN A 106 -12.31 5.38 11.87
N ILE A 107 -12.67 6.44 11.15
CA ILE A 107 -11.95 6.93 9.99
C ILE A 107 -11.65 8.38 10.29
N ALA A 108 -10.38 8.75 10.25
CA ALA A 108 -9.97 10.12 10.36
C ALA A 108 -8.75 10.34 9.48
N LEU A 109 -8.97 11.08 8.40
CA LEU A 109 -7.92 11.53 7.51
C LEU A 109 -7.82 13.04 7.64
N MET A 110 -6.65 13.52 8.06
CA MET A 110 -6.40 14.94 8.27
C MET A 110 -5.04 15.33 7.72
N VAL A 111 -5.01 16.47 7.03
CA VAL A 111 -3.79 17.13 6.58
C VAL A 111 -3.91 18.62 6.86
N MET A 112 -2.89 19.18 7.51
CA MET A 112 -2.76 20.59 7.80
C MET A 112 -1.39 21.09 7.34
N SER A 113 -1.34 22.35 6.88
CA SER A 113 -0.13 23.04 6.46
C SER A 113 -0.04 24.36 7.18
N HIS A 114 1.03 24.60 7.95
CA HIS A 114 1.25 25.88 8.63
C HIS A 114 0.02 26.37 9.39
N GLY A 115 -0.64 25.48 10.14
CA GLY A 115 -1.86 25.82 10.88
C GLY A 115 -3.13 25.98 10.02
N HIS A 116 -3.08 25.72 8.72
CA HIS A 116 -4.25 25.74 7.84
C HIS A 116 -4.72 24.32 7.53
N LEU A 117 -5.99 24.02 7.84
CA LEU A 117 -6.60 22.74 7.48
C LEU A 117 -6.71 22.64 5.95
N VAL A 118 -5.95 21.72 5.36
CA VAL A 118 -5.91 21.48 3.91
C VAL A 118 -6.92 20.40 3.52
N PHE A 119 -7.02 19.36 4.34
CA PHE A 119 -7.91 18.24 4.10
C PHE A 119 -8.41 17.65 5.42
N TYR A 120 -9.70 17.33 5.46
CA TYR A 120 -10.30 16.53 6.51
C TYR A 120 -11.38 15.63 5.92
N SER A 121 -11.36 14.35 6.28
CA SER A 121 -12.48 13.46 6.03
C SER A 121 -12.56 12.39 7.12
N ASP A 122 -13.78 12.17 7.60
CA ASP A 122 -14.20 11.04 8.44
C ASP A 122 -15.21 10.14 7.70
N GLN A 123 -15.35 10.35 6.38
CA GLN A 123 -16.36 9.70 5.58
C GLN A 123 -15.89 8.32 5.11
N ARG A 124 -16.80 7.35 5.25
CA ARG A 124 -16.64 6.01 4.67
C ARG A 124 -16.74 6.07 3.15
N ILE A 125 -15.75 5.49 2.47
CA ILE A 125 -15.80 5.28 1.02
C ILE A 125 -16.10 3.81 0.78
N ARG A 126 -17.14 3.49 0.01
CA ARG A 126 -17.50 2.11 -0.31
C ARG A 126 -17.40 1.83 -1.79
N ARG A 127 -16.68 0.76 -2.13
CA ARG A 127 -16.63 0.16 -3.48
C ARG A 127 -16.33 1.17 -4.58
N LYS A 128 -15.40 2.08 -4.32
CA LYS A 128 -15.00 3.13 -5.26
C LYS A 128 -13.95 2.61 -6.21
N SER A 129 -14.25 2.67 -7.50
CA SER A 129 -13.27 2.38 -8.55
C SER A 129 -12.06 3.30 -8.41
N GLN A 130 -10.88 2.72 -8.59
CA GLN A 130 -9.61 3.43 -8.64
C GLN A 130 -9.11 3.50 -10.08
N ASP A 131 -8.11 4.34 -10.33
CA ASP A 131 -7.47 4.42 -11.63
C ASP A 131 -6.98 3.03 -12.08
N PRO A 132 -7.31 2.59 -13.30
CA PRO A 132 -6.81 1.33 -13.84
C PRO A 132 -5.32 1.45 -14.16
N THR A 133 -4.63 0.32 -14.22
CA THR A 133 -3.25 0.25 -14.70
C THR A 133 -3.18 -0.66 -15.91
N ILE A 134 -2.47 -0.26 -16.96
CA ILE A 134 -2.21 -1.07 -18.14
C ILE A 134 -0.71 -1.18 -18.32
N GLY A 135 -0.21 -2.35 -18.69
CA GLY A 135 1.22 -2.54 -18.89
C GLY A 135 1.57 -3.61 -19.90
N LEU A 136 2.85 -3.60 -20.26
CA LEU A 136 3.50 -4.58 -21.13
C LEU A 136 4.64 -5.21 -20.34
N GLN A 137 4.81 -6.52 -20.47
CA GLN A 137 5.97 -7.25 -19.98
C GLN A 137 6.61 -7.99 -21.14
N HIS A 138 7.92 -7.85 -21.29
CA HIS A 138 8.70 -8.50 -22.35
C HIS A 138 9.82 -9.33 -21.75
N GLU A 139 9.91 -10.61 -22.13
CA GLU A 139 11.05 -11.46 -21.82
C GLU A 139 12.27 -10.99 -22.60
N ILE A 140 13.27 -10.50 -21.87
CA ILE A 140 14.56 -10.08 -22.44
C ILE A 140 15.39 -11.31 -22.77
N SER A 141 15.47 -12.24 -21.82
CA SER A 141 16.26 -13.45 -21.96
C SER A 141 15.85 -14.49 -20.92
N SER A 142 16.03 -15.75 -21.27
CA SER A 142 15.71 -16.88 -20.41
C SER A 142 16.68 -18.03 -20.65
N GLY A 143 16.82 -18.87 -19.63
CA GLY A 143 17.57 -20.11 -19.68
C GLY A 143 16.85 -21.21 -18.89
N PRO A 144 17.45 -22.41 -18.75
CA PRO A 144 16.78 -23.54 -18.13
C PRO A 144 16.35 -23.30 -16.67
N THR A 145 17.08 -22.44 -15.96
CA THR A 145 16.88 -22.17 -14.53
C THR A 145 16.65 -20.70 -14.24
N TRP A 146 16.56 -19.82 -15.24
CA TRP A 146 16.43 -18.39 -14.99
C TRP A 146 15.64 -17.68 -16.09
N GLY A 147 15.09 -16.53 -15.77
CA GLY A 147 14.43 -15.65 -16.72
C GLY A 147 14.55 -14.20 -16.29
N LEU A 148 14.63 -13.30 -17.25
CA LEU A 148 14.66 -11.86 -17.06
C LEU A 148 13.64 -11.21 -17.98
N SER A 149 12.80 -10.36 -17.42
CA SER A 149 11.82 -9.57 -18.16
C SER A 149 11.92 -8.09 -17.81
N ALA A 150 11.65 -7.22 -18.78
CA ALA A 150 11.33 -5.83 -18.52
C ALA A 150 9.82 -5.62 -18.52
N TYR A 151 9.36 -4.60 -17.80
CA TYR A 151 7.99 -4.13 -17.90
C TYR A 151 7.92 -2.61 -18.00
N VAL A 152 6.83 -2.15 -18.60
CA VAL A 152 6.38 -0.76 -18.57
C VAL A 152 4.89 -0.73 -18.24
N SER A 153 4.43 0.29 -17.53
CA SER A 153 3.00 0.46 -17.24
C SER A 153 2.59 1.92 -17.12
N LEU A 154 1.31 2.17 -17.36
CA LEU A 154 0.67 3.47 -17.25
C LEU A 154 -0.56 3.34 -16.37
N LYS A 155 -0.76 4.32 -15.48
CA LYS A 155 -1.98 4.51 -14.69
C LYS A 155 -2.60 5.86 -15.07
N PRO A 156 -3.59 5.90 -15.97
CA PRO A 156 -4.29 7.13 -16.32
C PRO A 156 -5.16 7.64 -15.15
N PRO A 157 -5.25 8.97 -14.94
CA PRO A 157 -6.07 9.56 -13.89
C PRO A 157 -7.54 9.67 -14.30
N LEU A 158 -8.26 8.56 -14.21
CA LEU A 158 -9.66 8.45 -14.67
C LEU A 158 -10.68 8.61 -13.55
N THR A 159 -10.25 8.54 -12.30
CA THR A 159 -11.11 8.59 -11.11
C THR A 159 -10.80 9.82 -10.25
N THR A 160 -11.76 10.26 -9.44
CA THR A 160 -11.58 11.35 -8.47
C THR A 160 -11.89 10.84 -7.07
N ASN A 161 -11.15 11.29 -6.06
CA ASN A 161 -11.38 11.07 -4.65
C ASN A 161 -11.85 12.37 -3.97
N TYR A 162 -12.76 12.27 -3.00
CA TYR A 162 -13.33 13.43 -2.28
C TYR A 162 -13.70 14.60 -3.22
N ASP A 163 -14.42 14.26 -4.30
CA ASP A 163 -14.87 15.10 -5.41
C ASP A 163 -13.76 15.75 -6.27
N ASP A 164 -12.77 16.38 -5.65
CA ASP A 164 -11.80 17.25 -6.34
C ASP A 164 -10.39 16.66 -6.46
N PHE A 165 -10.07 15.61 -5.70
CA PHE A 165 -8.73 15.03 -5.70
C PHE A 165 -8.57 13.98 -6.80
N ARG A 166 -8.00 14.41 -7.91
CA ARG A 166 -7.54 13.52 -8.99
C ARG A 166 -6.02 13.40 -8.94
N SER A 167 -5.50 12.18 -8.88
CA SER A 167 -4.05 11.96 -9.04
C SER A 167 -3.60 12.32 -10.46
N GLY A 168 -2.28 12.39 -10.67
CA GLY A 168 -1.71 12.49 -12.01
C GLY A 168 -1.64 11.14 -12.72
N TRP A 169 -1.01 11.15 -13.88
CA TRP A 169 -0.55 9.93 -14.52
C TRP A 169 0.54 9.28 -13.67
N ASP A 170 0.57 7.95 -13.58
CA ASP A 170 1.79 7.25 -13.15
C ASP A 170 2.38 6.50 -14.34
N HIS A 171 3.68 6.67 -14.55
CA HIS A 171 4.44 5.93 -15.55
C HIS A 171 5.44 5.06 -14.82
N SER A 172 5.42 3.76 -15.04
CA SER A 172 6.33 2.84 -14.38
C SER A 172 7.14 2.04 -15.38
N ALA A 173 8.37 1.73 -15.01
CA ALA A 173 9.24 0.83 -15.75
C ALA A 173 10.09 0.04 -14.78
N GLY A 174 10.51 -1.16 -15.17
CA GLY A 174 11.34 -1.98 -14.30
C GLY A 174 11.76 -3.31 -14.91
N LEU A 175 12.44 -4.09 -14.07
CA LEU A 175 12.92 -5.42 -14.37
C LEU A 175 12.37 -6.41 -13.36
N THR A 176 12.08 -7.62 -13.82
CA THR A 176 11.72 -8.77 -12.99
C THR A 176 12.51 -9.98 -13.42
N GLY A 177 12.92 -10.79 -12.46
CA GLY A 177 13.73 -11.97 -12.66
C GLY A 177 13.15 -13.16 -11.93
N ARG A 178 13.43 -14.34 -12.49
CA ARG A 178 13.20 -15.64 -11.86
C ARG A 178 14.50 -16.41 -11.87
N TRP A 179 14.79 -17.10 -10.77
CA TRP A 179 15.90 -18.03 -10.67
C TRP A 179 15.48 -19.29 -9.91
N GLN A 180 15.71 -20.46 -10.49
CA GLN A 180 15.32 -21.77 -9.98
C GLN A 180 16.56 -22.67 -9.95
N PRO A 181 17.44 -22.52 -8.95
CA PRO A 181 18.66 -23.33 -8.84
C PRO A 181 18.37 -24.80 -8.51
N ARG A 182 17.19 -25.09 -7.94
CA ARG A 182 16.74 -26.43 -7.57
C ARG A 182 15.28 -26.60 -7.95
N THR A 183 14.84 -27.82 -8.18
CA THR A 183 13.44 -28.13 -8.50
C THR A 183 12.46 -27.70 -7.41
N SER A 184 12.91 -27.69 -6.15
CA SER A 184 12.09 -27.33 -4.98
C SER A 184 12.16 -25.85 -4.56
N HIS A 185 13.04 -25.04 -5.13
CA HIS A 185 13.23 -23.65 -4.71
C HIS A 185 13.24 -22.71 -5.90
N VAL A 186 12.35 -21.71 -5.85
CA VAL A 186 12.29 -20.65 -6.84
C VAL A 186 12.47 -19.33 -6.14
N PHE A 187 13.31 -18.49 -6.72
CA PHE A 187 13.53 -17.12 -6.32
C PHE A 187 12.97 -16.21 -7.40
N TYR A 188 12.26 -15.17 -6.97
CA TYR A 188 11.87 -14.07 -7.82
C TYR A 188 12.50 -12.80 -7.29
N GLY A 189 12.71 -11.83 -8.16
CA GLY A 189 13.11 -10.51 -7.73
C GLY A 189 12.77 -9.48 -8.78
N GLY A 190 12.85 -8.22 -8.40
CA GLY A 190 12.65 -7.15 -9.34
C GLY A 190 12.94 -5.80 -8.76
N PHE A 191 13.04 -4.83 -9.66
CA PHE A 191 13.22 -3.42 -9.37
C PHE A 191 12.31 -2.63 -10.29
N GLY A 192 11.70 -1.57 -9.76
CA GLY A 192 10.82 -0.69 -10.50
C GLY A 192 11.03 0.76 -10.12
N PHE A 193 10.79 1.63 -11.09
CA PHE A 193 10.72 3.08 -10.92
C PHE A 193 9.36 3.58 -11.39
N ILE A 194 8.82 4.59 -10.70
CA ILE A 194 7.55 5.24 -11.01
C ILE A 194 7.77 6.75 -11.09
N ARG A 195 7.49 7.31 -12.25
CA ARG A 195 7.39 8.75 -12.51
C ARG A 195 5.96 9.21 -12.24
N ARG A 196 5.80 10.20 -11.36
CA ARG A 196 4.50 10.77 -10.98
C ARG A 196 4.43 12.26 -11.32
N PRO A 197 4.02 12.62 -12.55
CA PRO A 197 3.56 13.98 -12.83
C PRO A 197 2.42 14.37 -11.89
N GLY A 198 2.35 15.64 -11.50
CA GLY A 198 1.28 16.15 -10.63
C GLY A 198 -0.13 15.86 -11.17
N GLY A 199 -1.12 15.93 -10.28
CA GLY A 199 -2.54 15.69 -10.57
C GLY A 199 -3.35 16.97 -10.78
N SER A 200 -4.60 16.93 -10.32
CA SER A 200 -5.49 18.09 -10.20
C SER A 200 -4.89 19.21 -9.33
N ALA A 201 -5.45 20.42 -9.41
CA ALA A 201 -5.05 21.54 -8.55
C ALA A 201 -5.15 21.19 -7.06
N ALA A 202 -6.27 20.58 -6.62
CA ALA A 202 -6.45 20.12 -5.24
C ALA A 202 -5.41 19.07 -4.80
N TYR A 203 -5.06 18.14 -5.71
CA TYR A 203 -4.01 17.16 -5.46
C TYR A 203 -2.62 17.81 -5.33
N ASN A 204 -2.29 18.75 -6.22
CA ASN A 204 -0.99 19.43 -6.20
C ASN A 204 -0.87 20.46 -5.08
N SER A 205 -1.99 20.95 -4.54
CA SER A 205 -2.03 21.87 -3.40
C SER A 205 -1.98 21.18 -2.04
N MET A 206 -1.92 19.84 -2.00
CA MET A 206 -1.71 19.14 -0.73
C MET A 206 -0.41 19.66 -0.07
N ALA A 207 -0.45 19.86 1.25
CA ALA A 207 0.63 20.42 2.08
C ALA A 207 2.01 19.78 1.85
N PHE A 208 1.99 18.53 1.40
CA PHE A 208 3.15 17.69 1.13
C PHE A 208 3.91 18.04 -0.18
N GLY A 209 3.35 18.91 -1.03
CA GLY A 209 3.77 19.11 -2.40
C GLY A 209 3.37 17.95 -3.32
N SER A 210 3.86 17.95 -4.57
CA SER A 210 3.70 16.81 -5.47
C SER A 210 4.39 15.57 -4.90
N LEU A 211 3.71 14.42 -4.92
CA LEU A 211 4.34 13.14 -4.59
C LEU A 211 5.62 12.98 -5.41
N ARG A 212 6.68 12.49 -4.76
CA ARG A 212 7.93 12.21 -5.41
C ARG A 212 7.78 11.02 -6.34
N ASP A 213 8.65 11.01 -7.34
CA ASP A 213 8.98 9.79 -8.05
C ASP A 213 9.50 8.76 -7.05
N ALA A 214 9.12 7.51 -7.26
CA ALA A 214 9.41 6.44 -6.34
C ALA A 214 10.11 5.29 -7.04
N TRP A 215 10.85 4.52 -6.26
CA TRP A 215 11.39 3.25 -6.69
C TRP A 215 11.06 2.17 -5.66
N GLY A 216 11.09 0.93 -6.11
CA GLY A 216 10.92 -0.22 -5.24
C GLY A 216 11.68 -1.43 -5.75
N ALA A 217 11.98 -2.33 -4.84
CA ALA A 217 12.63 -3.60 -5.13
C ALA A 217 11.96 -4.72 -4.32
N HIS A 218 12.01 -5.93 -4.83
CA HIS A 218 11.57 -7.09 -4.08
C HIS A 218 12.47 -8.30 -4.31
N GLY A 219 12.46 -9.18 -3.33
CA GLY A 219 13.01 -10.52 -3.41
C GLY A 219 12.02 -11.51 -2.81
N THR A 220 11.72 -12.58 -3.53
CA THR A 220 10.74 -13.60 -3.12
C THR A 220 11.38 -14.96 -3.18
N TRP A 221 11.11 -15.78 -2.18
CA TRP A 221 11.43 -17.19 -2.16
C TRP A 221 10.13 -18.00 -2.11
N GLU A 222 10.04 -19.04 -2.94
CA GLU A 222 8.92 -19.97 -3.00
C GLU A 222 9.43 -21.41 -2.88
N TYR A 223 8.79 -22.20 -2.01
CA TYR A 223 9.08 -23.63 -1.87
C TYR A 223 8.08 -24.49 -2.64
N ARG A 224 8.60 -25.34 -3.55
CA ARG A 224 7.80 -26.11 -4.51
C ARG A 224 7.79 -27.62 -4.31
N ARG A 225 8.42 -28.13 -3.25
CA ARG A 225 8.42 -29.59 -3.00
C ARG A 225 7.01 -30.12 -2.78
N TRP A 226 6.15 -29.34 -2.16
CA TRP A 226 4.76 -29.68 -1.93
C TRP A 226 3.93 -29.21 -3.12
N GLN A 227 3.37 -30.16 -3.88
CA GLN A 227 2.72 -29.84 -5.15
C GLN A 227 1.44 -29.00 -4.99
N HIS A 228 0.72 -29.22 -3.88
CA HIS A 228 -0.56 -28.57 -3.59
C HIS A 228 -0.43 -27.27 -2.81
N ILE A 229 0.55 -27.15 -1.92
CA ILE A 229 0.72 -25.97 -1.05
C ILE A 229 2.15 -25.48 -1.20
N ARG A 230 2.34 -24.28 -1.75
CA ARG A 230 3.66 -23.71 -1.98
C ARG A 230 3.83 -22.47 -1.11
N PRO A 231 4.49 -22.58 0.05
CA PRO A 231 4.71 -21.43 0.90
C PRO A 231 5.71 -20.48 0.23
N PHE A 232 5.55 -19.20 0.50
CA PHE A 232 6.46 -18.17 0.03
C PHE A 232 6.75 -17.12 1.11
N LEU A 233 7.89 -16.47 0.94
CA LEU A 233 8.28 -15.26 1.67
C LEU A 233 8.77 -14.24 0.65
N GLN A 234 8.20 -13.04 0.68
CA GLN A 234 8.63 -11.90 -0.09
C GLN A 234 9.05 -10.76 0.83
N LEU A 235 10.16 -10.11 0.51
CA LEU A 235 10.57 -8.85 1.08
C LEU A 235 10.39 -7.77 0.02
N TYR A 236 9.75 -6.66 0.41
CA TYR A 236 9.48 -5.52 -0.46
C TYR A 236 10.07 -4.26 0.15
N LEU A 237 10.99 -3.63 -0.59
CA LEU A 237 11.60 -2.35 -0.25
C LEU A 237 11.02 -1.28 -1.17
N GLN A 238 10.66 -0.12 -0.63
CA GLN A 238 10.27 1.04 -1.43
C GLN A 238 10.82 2.33 -0.86
N SER A 239 11.00 3.32 -1.73
CA SER A 239 11.33 4.68 -1.31
C SER A 239 10.13 5.37 -0.63
N GLY A 240 10.41 6.38 0.19
CA GLY A 240 9.36 7.30 0.65
C GLY A 240 8.75 8.10 -0.50
N PHE A 241 7.52 8.56 -0.31
CA PHE A 241 6.76 9.25 -1.35
C PHE A 241 6.75 10.77 -1.18
N LEU A 242 7.22 11.30 -0.04
CA LEU A 242 7.31 12.74 0.21
C LEU A 242 8.74 13.26 0.33
N PRO A 243 8.95 14.58 0.13
CA PRO A 243 10.17 15.24 0.57
C PRO A 243 10.31 15.20 2.09
N LYS A 244 11.55 15.22 2.58
CA LYS A 244 11.82 15.26 4.02
C LYS A 244 11.25 16.54 4.63
N GLN A 245 10.45 16.40 5.68
CA GLN A 245 9.91 17.50 6.48
C GLN A 245 10.02 17.17 7.99
N PRO A 246 10.02 18.17 8.89
CA PRO A 246 9.93 17.92 10.33
C PRO A 246 8.68 17.12 10.72
N TYR A 247 8.79 16.30 11.77
CA TYR A 247 7.68 15.60 12.44
C TYR A 247 6.88 14.58 11.60
N GLN A 248 7.37 14.20 10.41
CA GLN A 248 6.75 13.18 9.56
C GLN A 248 7.81 12.19 9.02
N LYS A 249 7.42 10.94 8.77
CA LYS A 249 8.30 9.86 8.27
C LYS A 249 7.92 9.32 6.89
N LEU A 250 7.02 9.99 6.17
CA LEU A 250 6.56 9.66 4.81
C LEU A 250 7.66 9.77 3.74
N ASP A 251 8.78 10.45 4.07
CA ASP A 251 9.97 10.56 3.22
C ASP A 251 10.92 9.36 3.31
N ARG A 252 10.79 8.54 4.36
CA ARG A 252 11.69 7.43 4.64
C ARG A 252 11.35 6.21 3.77
N PRO A 253 12.33 5.38 3.41
CA PRO A 253 12.04 4.10 2.74
C PRO A 253 11.35 3.12 3.69
N SER A 254 10.53 2.21 3.18
CA SER A 254 9.95 1.12 3.97
C SER A 254 10.34 -0.25 3.46
N LEU A 255 10.50 -1.17 4.41
CA LEU A 255 10.67 -2.60 4.19
C LEU A 255 9.45 -3.32 4.76
N GLN A 256 8.79 -4.10 3.92
CA GLN A 256 7.66 -4.94 4.28
C GLN A 256 8.01 -6.41 4.03
N HIS A 257 7.44 -7.31 4.84
CA HIS A 257 7.41 -8.73 4.51
C HIS A 257 6.00 -9.16 4.11
N ASP A 258 5.94 -10.11 3.20
CA ASP A 258 4.73 -10.72 2.69
C ASP A 258 4.92 -12.23 2.70
N LEU A 259 4.20 -12.90 3.58
CA LEU A 259 4.29 -14.33 3.81
C LEU A 259 2.96 -14.99 3.53
N GLY A 260 2.99 -16.18 2.96
CA GLY A 260 1.77 -16.84 2.54
C GLY A 260 2.00 -18.17 1.87
N PHE A 261 0.97 -18.63 1.18
CA PHE A 261 1.04 -19.86 0.41
C PHE A 261 0.14 -19.80 -0.83
N HIS A 262 0.59 -20.49 -1.87
CA HIS A 262 -0.23 -20.84 -3.02
C HIS A 262 -0.83 -22.22 -2.82
N TRP A 263 -2.15 -22.33 -2.88
CA TRP A 263 -2.88 -23.58 -2.92
C TRP A 263 -3.30 -23.90 -4.35
N GLN A 264 -2.69 -24.92 -4.95
CA GLN A 264 -3.06 -25.44 -6.25
C GLN A 264 -4.39 -26.20 -6.15
N LEU A 265 -5.49 -25.59 -6.60
CA LEU A 265 -6.82 -26.19 -6.57
C LEU A 265 -7.06 -27.11 -7.76
N ARG A 266 -6.58 -26.70 -8.93
CA ARG A 266 -6.58 -27.43 -10.22
C ARG A 266 -5.29 -27.14 -10.95
N LYS A 267 -5.00 -27.76 -12.10
CA LYS A 267 -3.76 -27.50 -12.86
C LYS A 267 -3.60 -26.04 -13.31
N ASP A 268 -4.72 -25.38 -13.53
CA ASP A 268 -4.90 -24.04 -14.09
C ASP A 268 -5.40 -23.02 -13.06
N VAL A 269 -5.81 -23.47 -11.87
CA VAL A 269 -6.39 -22.61 -10.82
C VAL A 269 -5.56 -22.67 -9.54
N VAL A 270 -5.14 -21.49 -9.07
CA VAL A 270 -4.37 -21.30 -7.84
C VAL A 270 -5.09 -20.32 -6.93
N PHE A 271 -5.36 -20.73 -5.69
CA PHE A 271 -5.73 -19.83 -4.62
C PHE A 271 -4.46 -19.35 -3.91
N THR A 272 -4.36 -18.08 -3.55
CA THR A 272 -3.24 -17.56 -2.74
C THR A 272 -3.78 -16.89 -1.51
N PHE A 273 -3.20 -17.20 -0.35
CA PHE A 273 -3.39 -16.45 0.88
C PHE A 273 -2.08 -15.76 1.25
N ARG A 274 -2.18 -14.55 1.82
CA ARG A 274 -1.04 -13.76 2.23
C ARG A 274 -1.31 -12.90 3.47
N TYR A 275 -0.24 -12.69 4.23
CA TYR A 275 -0.13 -11.75 5.33
C TYR A 275 1.01 -10.77 5.01
N LEU A 276 0.72 -9.49 5.08
CA LEU A 276 1.66 -8.40 4.85
C LEU A 276 1.90 -7.67 6.17
N ASN A 277 3.13 -7.28 6.45
CA ASN A 277 3.49 -6.45 7.60
C ASN A 277 4.64 -5.50 7.28
N ASN A 278 4.56 -4.27 7.77
CA ASN A 278 5.65 -3.30 7.74
C ASN A 278 6.70 -3.65 8.80
N ILE A 279 7.94 -3.90 8.39
CA ILE A 279 9.06 -4.23 9.30
C ILE A 279 9.75 -2.94 9.80
N THR A 280 9.79 -1.92 8.95
CA THR A 280 10.49 -0.66 9.27
C THR A 280 9.71 0.27 10.18
N HIS A 281 8.38 0.12 10.24
CA HIS A 281 7.49 1.00 11.01
C HIS A 281 7.70 2.50 10.70
N ASN A 282 8.06 2.80 9.45
CA ASN A 282 8.01 4.17 8.94
C ASN A 282 6.58 4.48 8.53
N GLU A 283 6.19 5.76 8.65
CA GLU A 283 4.78 6.20 8.66
C GLU A 283 4.06 6.11 7.30
N ASN A 284 4.52 5.25 6.42
CA ASN A 284 4.38 5.39 4.98
C ASN A 284 3.84 4.10 4.32
N THR A 285 3.44 3.12 5.12
CA THR A 285 2.85 1.86 4.66
C THR A 285 1.84 1.35 5.65
N ALA A 286 0.86 0.58 5.18
CA ALA A 286 -0.02 -0.16 6.08
C ALA A 286 0.79 -0.98 7.09
N ASP A 287 0.37 -0.97 8.35
CA ASP A 287 1.02 -1.70 9.43
C ASP A 287 0.98 -3.19 9.16
N MET A 288 -0.23 -3.69 8.89
CA MET A 288 -0.47 -5.07 8.52
C MET A 288 -1.67 -5.21 7.59
N GLY A 289 -1.74 -6.33 6.89
CA GLY A 289 -2.89 -6.68 6.09
C GLY A 289 -2.96 -8.14 5.70
N PHE A 290 -4.16 -8.56 5.30
CA PHE A 290 -4.44 -9.89 4.79
C PHE A 290 -4.93 -9.82 3.34
N GLY A 291 -4.53 -10.81 2.55
CA GLY A 291 -4.93 -10.92 1.17
C GLY A 291 -5.31 -12.33 0.80
N ALA A 292 -6.29 -12.44 -0.08
CA ALA A 292 -6.55 -13.66 -0.81
C ALA A 292 -6.71 -13.33 -2.30
N SER A 293 -6.31 -14.25 -3.17
CA SER A 293 -6.56 -14.15 -4.61
C SER A 293 -6.86 -15.51 -5.21
N LEU A 294 -7.57 -15.49 -6.34
CA LEU A 294 -7.77 -16.64 -7.20
C LEU A 294 -7.19 -16.30 -8.57
N THR A 295 -6.26 -17.12 -9.05
CA THR A 295 -5.64 -16.98 -10.37
C THR A 295 -6.06 -18.17 -11.21
N ALA A 296 -6.61 -17.90 -12.40
CA ALA A 296 -6.93 -18.91 -13.39
C ALA A 296 -6.15 -18.63 -14.69
N SER A 297 -5.61 -19.67 -15.30
CA SER A 297 -4.95 -19.62 -16.61
C SER A 297 -5.82 -20.33 -17.65
N PHE A 298 -5.93 -19.77 -18.85
CA PHE A 298 -6.74 -20.29 -19.95
C PHE A 298 -5.89 -20.49 -21.20
#